data_AF-A0A5B7E6F9-F1
#
_entry.id   AF-A0A5B7E6F9-F1
#
_cell.length_a   1.000
_cell.length_b   1.000
_cell.length_c   1.000
_cell.angle_alpha   90.00
_cell.angle_beta   90.00
_cell.angle_gamma   90.00
#
_symmetry.space_group_name_H-M   'P 1'
#
loop_
_entity.id
_entity.type
_entity.pdbx_description
1 polymer ?
#
loop_
_entity_poly.entity_id
_entity_poly.type
_entity_poly.pdbx_seq_one_letter_code
_entity_poly.pdbx_strand_id
1 'polypeptide(L)' 'MQRPPQVPEEVPETVEQWLEGLALTDYVDNFHLNGIYCPLAAINLTKRDLQLMGVYMQGHRKKILLSLAALKESLFRQQ' A
#
# COMPACT_ATOMS: atom_id res chain seq x y z
N MET A 1 -8.18 17.97 -17.84
CA MET A 1 -7.68 17.83 -16.46
C MET A 1 -6.26 17.30 -16.57
N GLN A 2 -5.25 18.14 -16.34
CA GLN A 2 -3.84 17.72 -16.46
C GLN A 2 -3.36 17.27 -15.07
N ARG A 3 -2.79 16.06 -14.97
CA ARG A 3 -2.17 15.53 -13.75
C ARG A 3 -1.04 16.49 -13.32
N PRO A 4 -0.95 16.90 -12.04
CA PRO A 4 0.11 17.78 -11.58
C PRO A 4 1.48 17.08 -11.66
N PRO A 5 2.55 17.79 -12.08
CA PRO A 5 3.86 17.20 -12.25
C PRO A 5 4.61 17.25 -10.92
N GLN A 6 4.50 16.21 -10.07
CA GLN A 6 5.35 16.03 -8.88
C GLN A 6 5.13 14.72 -8.09
N VAL A 7 4.19 13.86 -8.47
CA VAL A 7 4.16 12.51 -7.88
C VAL A 7 5.35 11.74 -8.43
N PRO A 8 6.26 11.21 -7.61
CA PRO A 8 7.31 10.32 -8.12
C PRO A 8 6.62 9.22 -8.92
N GLU A 9 7.01 9.06 -10.17
CA GLU A 9 6.42 8.12 -11.14
C GLU A 9 6.46 6.64 -10.65
N GLU A 10 7.13 6.39 -9.52
CA GLU A 10 7.30 5.09 -8.87
C GLU A 10 6.31 4.81 -7.71
N VAL A 11 5.60 5.81 -7.17
CA VAL A 11 4.66 5.58 -6.06
C VAL A 11 3.28 5.24 -6.63
N PRO A 12 2.71 4.05 -6.35
CA PRO A 12 1.38 3.72 -6.83
C PRO A 12 0.34 4.72 -6.29
N GLU A 13 -0.48 5.28 -7.17
CA GLU A 13 -1.49 6.29 -6.81
C GLU A 13 -2.70 5.64 -6.11
N THR A 14 -2.98 4.37 -6.39
CA THR A 14 -4.13 3.62 -5.85
C THR A 14 -3.74 2.29 -5.21
N VAL A 15 -4.64 1.74 -4.38
CA VAL A 15 -4.48 0.40 -3.79
C VAL A 15 -4.42 -0.69 -4.84
N GLU A 16 -5.17 -0.59 -5.93
CA GLU A 16 -5.20 -1.56 -7.02
C GLU A 16 -3.84 -1.65 -7.71
N GLN A 17 -3.28 -0.52 -8.14
CA GLN A 17 -1.97 -0.47 -8.78
C GLN A 17 -0.87 -1.00 -7.86
N TRP A 18 -0.94 -0.65 -6.58
CA TRP A 18 0.00 -1.12 -5.58
C TRP A 18 -0.06 -2.63 -5.37
N LEU A 19 -1.27 -3.16 -5.16
CA LEU A 19 -1.47 -4.59 -4.91
C LEU A 19 -1.23 -5.43 -6.17
N GLU A 20 -1.46 -4.89 -7.37
CA GLU A 20 -1.08 -5.50 -8.64
C GLU A 20 0.43 -5.73 -8.73
N GLY A 21 1.25 -4.72 -8.41
CA GLY A 21 2.71 -4.87 -8.34
C GLY A 21 3.19 -5.89 -7.30
N LEU A 22 2.34 -6.21 -6.31
CA LEU A 22 2.59 -7.26 -5.31
C LEU A 22 1.93 -8.59 -5.65
N ALA A 23 1.16 -8.73 -6.74
CA ALA A 23 0.31 -9.89 -7.01
C ALA A 23 -0.60 -10.25 -5.82
N LEU A 24 -1.24 -9.23 -5.24
CA LEU A 24 -2.10 -9.30 -4.05
C LEU A 24 -3.45 -8.58 -4.27
N THR A 25 -3.90 -8.48 -5.52
CA THR A 25 -5.14 -7.78 -5.92
C THR A 25 -6.39 -8.32 -5.23
N ASP A 26 -6.37 -9.57 -4.77
CA ASP A 26 -7.47 -10.18 -4.01
C ASP A 26 -7.79 -9.44 -2.70
N TYR A 27 -6.86 -8.60 -2.20
CA TYR A 27 -7.08 -7.79 -1.00
C TYR A 27 -7.59 -6.38 -1.28
N VAL A 28 -7.78 -5.95 -2.54
CA VAL A 28 -8.25 -4.59 -2.86
C VAL A 28 -9.51 -4.24 -2.06
N ASP A 29 -10.51 -5.12 -2.07
CA ASP A 29 -11.76 -4.90 -1.32
C ASP A 29 -11.53 -4.82 0.18
N ASN A 30 -10.61 -5.63 0.74
CA ASN A 30 -10.24 -5.56 2.15
C ASN A 30 -9.70 -4.18 2.54
N PHE A 31 -8.90 -3.55 1.68
CA PHE A 31 -8.39 -2.20 1.92
C PHE A 31 -9.49 -1.14 1.76
N HIS A 32 -10.33 -1.23 0.71
CA HIS A 32 -11.44 -0.30 0.50
C HIS A 32 -12.48 -0.33 1.61
N LEU A 33 -12.87 -1.52 2.08
CA LEU A 33 -13.82 -1.68 3.20
C LEU A 33 -13.30 -1.06 4.50
N ASN A 34 -11.99 -0.87 4.62
CA ASN A 34 -11.34 -0.19 5.76
C ASN A 34 -11.03 1.29 5.46
N GLY A 35 -11.55 1.86 4.37
CA GLY A 35 -11.37 3.26 4.00
C GLY A 35 -9.97 3.60 3.47
N ILE A 36 -9.21 2.60 3.03
CA ILE A 36 -7.85 2.76 2.52
C ILE A 36 -7.87 2.65 1.01
N TYR A 37 -7.61 3.77 0.33
CA TYR A 37 -7.69 3.87 -1.13
C TYR A 37 -6.33 4.11 -1.81
N CYS A 38 -5.28 4.39 -1.03
CA CYS A 38 -3.92 4.51 -1.55
C CYS A 38 -2.87 3.95 -0.56
N PRO A 39 -1.66 3.59 -1.03
CA PRO A 39 -0.61 3.02 -0.17
C PRO A 39 -0.12 3.96 0.93
N LEU A 40 -0.19 5.27 0.69
CA LEU A 40 0.13 6.29 1.70
C LEU A 40 -0.83 6.23 2.90
N ALA A 41 -2.12 5.95 2.68
CA ALA A 41 -3.08 5.75 3.77
C ALA A 41 -2.79 4.45 4.56
N ALA A 42 -2.11 3.49 3.95
CA ALA A 42 -1.69 2.24 4.58
C ALA A 42 -0.31 2.33 5.29
N ILE A 43 0.42 3.45 5.19
CA ILE A 43 1.86 3.53 5.53
C ILE A 43 2.21 3.16 6.97
N ASN A 44 1.26 3.30 7.90
CA ASN A 44 1.44 3.00 9.32
C ASN A 44 0.72 1.72 9.78
N LEU A 45 0.16 0.92 8.85
CA LEU A 45 -0.49 -0.34 9.21
C LEU A 45 0.50 -1.32 9.82
N THR A 46 0.07 -1.96 10.91
CA THR A 46 0.83 -3.02 11.57
C THR A 46 0.42 -4.40 11.04
N LYS A 47 1.22 -5.42 11.38
CA LYS A 47 0.85 -6.82 11.14
C LYS A 47 -0.53 -7.19 11.71
N ARG A 48 -0.90 -6.61 12.86
CA ARG A 48 -2.18 -6.86 13.52
C ARG A 48 -3.33 -6.23 12.73
N ASP A 49 -3.15 -5.02 12.24
CA ASP A 49 -4.18 -4.33 11.44
C ASP A 49 -4.45 -5.09 10.15
N LEU A 50 -3.39 -5.53 9.45
CA LEU A 50 -3.55 -6.37 8.25
C LEU A 50 -4.30 -7.67 8.54
N GLN A 51 -4.08 -8.29 9.71
CA GLN A 51 -4.83 -9.48 10.12
C GLN A 51 -6.32 -9.16 10.37
N LEU A 52 -6.63 -8.04 11.01
CA LEU A 52 -8.00 -7.59 11.25
C LEU A 52 -8.73 -7.24 9.94
N MET A 53 -7.99 -6.72 8.95
CA MET A 53 -8.50 -6.43 7.61
C MET A 53 -8.73 -7.68 6.75
N GLY A 54 -8.34 -8.88 7.21
CA GLY A 54 -8.55 -10.13 6.48
C GLY A 54 -7.32 -10.67 5.74
N VAL A 55 -6.14 -10.06 5.91
CA VAL A 55 -4.87 -10.58 5.37
C VAL A 55 -4.28 -11.61 6.34
N TYR A 56 -4.78 -12.84 6.30
CA TYR A 56 -4.40 -13.90 7.26
C TYR A 56 -3.06 -14.60 6.94
N MET A 57 -2.64 -14.60 5.68
CA MET A 57 -1.42 -15.29 5.25
C MET A 57 -0.17 -14.53 5.70
N GLN A 58 0.76 -15.23 6.38
CA GLN A 58 1.97 -14.60 6.92
C GLN A 58 2.87 -14.04 5.81
N GLY A 59 3.03 -14.77 4.71
CA GLY A 59 3.81 -14.31 3.55
C GLY A 59 3.23 -13.04 2.93
N HIS A 60 1.90 -12.96 2.78
CA HIS A 60 1.24 -11.79 2.19
C HIS A 60 1.38 -10.56 3.08
N ARG A 61 1.16 -10.69 4.39
CA ARG A 61 1.41 -9.61 5.34
C ARG A 61 2.86 -9.12 5.28
N LYS A 62 3.83 -10.03 5.21
CA LYS A 62 5.24 -9.65 5.10
C LYS A 62 5.50 -8.86 3.81
N LYS A 63 4.95 -9.29 2.68
CA LYS A 63 5.10 -8.62 1.38
C LYS A 63 4.53 -7.20 1.41
N ILE A 64 3.33 -7.03 1.96
CA ILE A 64 2.68 -5.72 2.15
C ILE A 64 3.53 -4.82 3.05
N LEU A 65 3.91 -5.30 4.24
CA LEU A 65 4.69 -4.50 5.19
C LEU A 65 6.06 -4.07 4.64
N LEU A 66 6.74 -4.95 3.89
CA LEU A 66 7.99 -4.61 3.22
C LEU A 66 7.80 -3.52 2.17
N SER A 67 6.71 -3.58 1.39
CA SER A 67 6.39 -2.54 0.41
C SER A 67 6.09 -1.20 1.08
N LEU A 68 5.34 -1.18 2.18
CA LEU A 68 5.07 0.03 2.97
C LEU A 68 6.35 0.60 3.58
N ALA A 69 7.25 -0.25 4.08
CA ALA A 69 8.55 0.19 4.59
C ALA A 69 9.39 0.83 3.48
N ALA A 70 9.46 0.22 2.28
CA ALA A 70 10.18 0.79 1.15
C ALA A 70 9.59 2.14 0.70
N LEU A 71 8.26 2.27 0.69
CA LEU A 71 7.56 3.52 0.39
C LEU A 71 7.87 4.60 1.45
N LYS A 72 7.92 4.22 2.73
CA LYS A 72 8.28 5.13 3.81
C LYS A 72 9.71 5.64 3.66
N GLU A 73 10.65 4.76 3.34
CA GLU A 73 12.04 5.11 3.05
C GLU A 73 12.21 5.99 1.81
N SER A 74 11.41 5.81 0.75
CA SER A 74 11.46 6.72 -0.41
C SER A 74 10.92 8.11 -0.09
N LEU A 75 9.90 8.21 0.77
CA LEU A 75 9.35 9.50 1.22
C LEU A 75 10.35 10.29 2.06
N PHE A 76 11.11 9.62 2.94
CA PHE A 76 12.14 10.30 3.75
C PHE A 76 13.36 10.74 2.95
N ARG A 77 13.71 10.03 1.86
CA ARG A 77 14.83 10.41 0.99
C ARG A 77 14.59 11.68 0.17
N GLN A 78 13.38 12.21 0.16
CA GLN A 78 13.01 13.44 -0.56
C GLN A 78 12.89 14.68 0.35
N GLN A 79 13.30 14.57 1.63
CA GLN A 79 13.45 15.69 2.56
C GLN A 79 14.92 15.92 2.89
#